data_AF-A0A1H0UUF5-F1
#
_entry.id   AF-A0A1H0UUF5-F1
#
_cell.length_a   1.000
_cell.length_b   1.000
_cell.length_c   1.000
_cell.angle_alpha   90.00
_cell.angle_beta   90.00
_cell.angle_gamma   90.00
#
_symmetry.space_group_name_H-M   'P 1'
#
loop_
_entity.id
_entity.type
_entity.pdbx_description
1 polymer ?
#
loop_
_entity_poly.entity_id
_entity_poly.type
_entity_poly.pdbx_seq_one_letter_code
_entity_poly.pdbx_strand_id
1 'polypeptide(L)'
;ITYKPNEQSEIKQANLTFTANEASKTYDGTKDVIGDNTYTHTALVNDEYISVDPTVAYDNANVNDKSKGEYRTVDFTKYATILNKQGEDTTQNYNITYKPNNYSEIKQAELTLTAKQVAKRYDGTTTVEGKKPYYTATGLVNGEKIDGVEVEYDKPEVGIGNKIVKITNTGVITTADGKTVTTDNYIITPVENKTSTITDVNSPDPNIDPQEDTNKAIDNYNNITGDIHTTDTSGTDGDDPDGNNQLKDGAGNTAIDTTNDKQAIKVDEEALAKALHEDGNDGVDISSQKSGEVETETINVGDFSDGDESGKAAK
;
A
#
# COMPACT_ATOMS: atom_id res chain seq x y z
N ILE A 1 67.78 35.00 -60.16
CA ILE A 1 66.56 35.46 -59.47
C ILE A 1 66.51 34.71 -58.15
N THR A 2 66.49 35.40 -57.01
CA THR A 2 66.42 34.78 -55.68
C THR A 2 65.03 35.05 -55.13
N TYR A 3 64.27 33.98 -54.89
CA TYR A 3 62.96 34.09 -54.27
C TYR A 3 63.13 34.12 -52.75
N LYS A 4 62.53 35.12 -52.09
CA LYS A 4 62.41 35.14 -50.63
C LYS A 4 61.06 34.53 -50.23
N PRO A 5 61.01 33.70 -49.18
CA PRO A 5 59.75 33.19 -48.64
C PRO A 5 58.84 34.33 -48.14
N ASN A 6 57.53 34.11 -48.22
CA ASN A 6 56.58 34.96 -47.51
C ASN A 6 56.52 34.51 -46.04
N GLU A 7 56.94 35.38 -45.12
CA GLU A 7 56.93 35.14 -43.67
C GLU A 7 55.69 35.73 -42.97
N GLN A 8 54.75 36.34 -43.72
CA GLN A 8 53.61 37.08 -43.19
C GLN A 8 52.24 36.47 -43.49
N SER A 9 52.18 35.27 -44.11
CA SER A 9 50.91 34.60 -44.35
C SER A 9 50.29 34.10 -43.04
N GLU A 10 49.05 34.48 -42.79
CA GLU A 10 48.24 33.97 -41.68
C GLU A 10 47.09 33.11 -42.26
N ILE A 11 46.83 31.96 -41.65
CA ILE A 11 45.63 31.17 -41.88
C ILE A 11 44.75 31.34 -40.65
N LYS A 12 43.56 31.89 -40.84
CA LYS A 12 42.57 32.06 -39.76
C LYS A 12 41.72 30.81 -39.64
N GLN A 13 41.26 30.54 -38.42
CA GLN A 13 40.28 29.48 -38.19
C GLN A 13 38.97 29.77 -38.93
N ALA A 14 38.32 28.71 -39.41
CA ALA A 14 36.96 28.78 -39.94
C ALA A 14 35.95 28.89 -38.79
N ASN A 15 34.81 29.56 -38.99
CA ASN A 15 33.76 29.59 -37.98
C ASN A 15 32.85 28.36 -38.14
N LEU A 16 32.60 27.64 -37.04
CA LEU A 16 31.63 26.55 -36.97
C LEU A 16 30.69 26.80 -35.80
N THR A 17 29.39 26.87 -36.06
CA THR A 17 28.39 27.05 -35.00
C THR A 17 27.49 25.83 -34.92
N PHE A 18 27.41 25.25 -33.73
CA PHE A 18 26.40 24.27 -33.35
C PHE A 18 25.25 24.99 -32.63
N THR A 19 24.02 24.65 -32.96
CA THR A 19 22.82 25.20 -32.32
C THR A 19 21.94 24.05 -31.85
N ALA A 20 21.67 23.98 -30.55
CA ALA A 20 20.73 23.01 -30.00
C ALA A 20 19.33 23.28 -30.59
N ASN A 21 18.62 22.21 -30.93
CA ASN A 21 17.27 22.32 -31.44
C ASN A 21 16.27 22.41 -30.27
N GLU A 22 15.08 22.95 -30.54
CA GLU A 22 14.00 22.91 -29.56
C GLU A 22 13.57 21.45 -29.33
N ALA A 23 13.44 21.06 -28.07
CA ALA A 23 13.04 19.72 -27.68
C ALA A 23 11.75 19.73 -26.85
N SER A 24 10.98 18.64 -26.94
CA SER A 24 9.81 18.40 -26.11
C SER A 24 9.76 16.92 -25.73
N LYS A 25 9.55 16.62 -24.45
CA LYS A 25 9.35 15.25 -23.95
C LYS A 25 8.31 15.23 -22.83
N THR A 26 7.83 14.04 -22.49
CA THR A 26 7.13 13.79 -21.22
C THR A 26 8.16 13.53 -20.12
N TYR A 27 7.84 13.93 -18.90
CA TYR A 27 8.67 13.71 -17.73
C TYR A 27 9.04 12.24 -17.57
N ASP A 28 10.34 11.96 -17.49
CA ASP A 28 10.90 10.63 -17.26
C ASP A 28 11.96 10.63 -16.14
N GLY A 29 12.06 11.73 -15.40
CA GLY A 29 13.02 11.91 -14.31
C GLY A 29 14.47 12.13 -14.76
N THR A 30 14.73 12.32 -16.07
CA THR A 30 16.08 12.53 -16.63
C THR A 30 16.23 13.88 -17.31
N LYS A 31 17.47 14.32 -17.50
CA LYS A 31 17.81 15.52 -18.27
C LYS A 31 18.05 15.22 -19.76
N ASP A 32 17.85 13.99 -20.19
CA ASP A 32 18.23 13.57 -21.53
C ASP A 32 17.24 14.11 -22.57
N VAL A 33 17.77 14.56 -23.70
CA VAL A 33 16.98 14.90 -24.89
C VAL A 33 16.80 13.63 -25.71
N ILE A 34 15.55 13.31 -26.05
CA ILE A 34 15.20 12.10 -26.81
C ILE A 34 15.01 12.48 -28.28
N GLY A 35 15.65 11.74 -29.19
CA GLY A 35 15.49 11.87 -30.65
C GLY A 35 16.80 12.09 -31.41
N ASP A 36 16.76 11.92 -32.73
CA ASP A 36 17.96 11.87 -33.60
C ASP A 36 18.37 13.23 -34.21
N ASN A 37 17.71 14.33 -33.83
CA ASN A 37 17.97 15.67 -34.37
C ASN A 37 18.05 16.71 -33.25
N THR A 38 19.00 16.51 -32.33
CA THR A 38 19.11 17.32 -31.12
C THR A 38 19.86 18.64 -31.33
N TYR A 39 20.57 18.79 -32.46
CA TYR A 39 21.25 20.03 -32.84
C TYR A 39 21.32 20.19 -34.36
N THR A 40 21.71 21.40 -34.80
CA THR A 40 22.14 21.72 -36.16
C THR A 40 23.53 22.36 -36.13
N HIS A 41 24.23 22.38 -37.27
CA HIS A 41 25.51 23.09 -37.37
C HIS A 41 25.68 23.81 -38.71
N THR A 42 26.56 24.81 -38.76
CA THR A 42 26.98 25.45 -40.03
C THR A 42 27.88 24.51 -40.84
N ALA A 43 27.98 24.72 -42.15
CA ALA A 43 28.76 23.85 -43.03
C ALA A 43 30.23 23.68 -42.59
N LEU A 44 30.72 22.44 -42.69
CA LEU A 44 32.14 22.10 -42.61
C LEU A 44 32.83 22.43 -43.95
N VAL A 45 34.16 22.48 -43.94
CA VAL A 45 34.97 22.72 -45.15
C VAL A 45 35.62 21.43 -45.65
N ASN A 46 35.97 21.38 -46.95
CA ASN A 46 36.86 20.37 -47.53
C ASN A 46 36.51 18.89 -47.25
N ASP A 47 35.22 18.54 -47.28
CA ASP A 47 34.72 17.18 -47.02
C ASP A 47 35.07 16.64 -45.62
N GLU A 48 35.28 17.53 -44.66
CA GLU A 48 35.41 17.18 -43.24
C GLU A 48 34.06 16.69 -42.68
N TYR A 49 34.13 15.90 -41.60
CA TYR A 49 32.96 15.34 -40.94
C TYR A 49 33.09 15.36 -39.42
N ILE A 50 31.95 15.32 -38.74
CA ILE A 50 31.87 15.16 -37.29
C ILE A 50 32.12 13.68 -36.97
N SER A 51 33.21 13.37 -36.28
CA SER A 51 33.53 12.00 -35.84
C SER A 51 33.04 11.68 -34.43
N VAL A 52 32.84 12.71 -33.61
CA VAL A 52 32.22 12.57 -32.29
C VAL A 52 31.07 13.57 -32.27
N ASP A 53 29.85 13.07 -32.20
CA ASP A 53 28.67 13.93 -32.16
C ASP A 53 28.59 14.65 -30.80
N PRO A 54 28.34 15.97 -30.80
CA PRO A 54 27.90 16.67 -29.61
C PRO A 54 26.66 16.01 -29.01
N THR A 55 26.58 16.02 -27.69
CA THR A 55 25.35 15.67 -26.97
C THR A 55 24.79 16.90 -26.29
N VAL A 56 23.48 16.94 -26.13
CA VAL A 56 22.77 18.00 -25.41
C VAL A 56 21.95 17.42 -24.27
N ALA A 57 21.66 18.23 -23.27
CA ALA A 57 20.77 17.87 -22.17
C ALA A 57 19.95 19.09 -21.73
N TYR A 58 18.80 18.83 -21.13
CA TYR A 58 18.03 19.82 -20.41
C TYR A 58 18.79 20.32 -19.17
N ASP A 59 18.64 21.59 -18.83
CA ASP A 59 19.19 22.20 -17.62
C ASP A 59 18.60 21.58 -16.34
N ASN A 60 17.33 21.19 -16.39
CA ASN A 60 16.57 20.57 -15.31
C ASN A 60 15.68 19.44 -15.84
N ALA A 61 15.42 18.41 -15.02
CA ALA A 61 14.55 17.30 -15.37
C ALA A 61 13.06 17.57 -15.11
N ASN A 62 12.72 18.62 -14.34
CA ASN A 62 11.35 18.94 -13.95
C ASN A 62 10.56 19.59 -15.08
N VAL A 63 9.23 19.45 -15.00
CA VAL A 63 8.29 20.06 -15.93
C VAL A 63 8.38 21.58 -15.95
N ASN A 64 7.84 22.19 -16.99
CA ASN A 64 7.70 23.63 -17.13
C ASN A 64 6.37 23.96 -17.83
N ASP A 65 5.84 25.15 -17.57
CA ASP A 65 4.59 25.61 -18.16
C ASP A 65 4.83 26.72 -19.21
N LYS A 66 4.84 26.31 -20.49
CA LYS A 66 4.97 27.25 -21.62
C LYS A 66 3.88 28.33 -21.63
N SER A 67 2.68 28.04 -21.11
CA SER A 67 1.59 29.03 -21.06
C SER A 67 1.86 30.17 -20.06
N LYS A 68 2.76 29.92 -19.10
CA LYS A 68 3.27 30.92 -18.14
C LYS A 68 4.59 31.57 -18.58
N GLY A 69 5.10 31.22 -19.76
CA GLY A 69 6.40 31.68 -20.23
C GLY A 69 7.59 30.98 -19.56
N GLU A 70 7.37 29.82 -18.96
CA GLU A 70 8.44 28.99 -18.40
C GLU A 70 8.97 28.03 -19.46
N TYR A 71 10.28 27.99 -19.63
CA TYR A 71 10.96 27.15 -20.61
C TYR A 71 12.12 26.41 -19.97
N ARG A 72 12.51 25.30 -20.60
CA ARG A 72 13.78 24.62 -20.30
C ARG A 72 14.85 25.02 -21.30
N THR A 73 16.07 25.04 -20.80
CA THR A 73 17.25 25.25 -21.62
C THR A 73 17.81 23.90 -22.02
N VAL A 74 18.03 23.69 -23.32
CA VAL A 74 18.78 22.55 -23.84
C VAL A 74 20.15 23.06 -24.26
N ASP A 75 21.20 22.53 -23.66
CA ASP A 75 22.59 22.95 -23.91
C ASP A 75 23.51 21.76 -24.15
N PHE A 76 24.65 22.02 -24.79
CA PHE A 76 25.65 21.03 -25.13
C PHE A 76 26.43 20.56 -23.90
N THR A 77 26.45 19.25 -23.69
CA THR A 77 27.17 18.57 -22.61
C THR A 77 28.43 17.85 -23.08
N LYS A 78 28.51 17.56 -24.38
CA LYS A 78 29.72 17.08 -25.06
C LYS A 78 29.90 17.85 -26.36
N TYR A 79 31.16 18.00 -26.76
CA TYR A 79 31.56 18.81 -27.90
C TYR A 79 32.05 17.94 -29.06
N ALA A 80 31.96 18.48 -30.27
CA ALA A 80 32.32 17.78 -31.49
C ALA A 80 33.83 17.55 -31.61
N THR A 81 34.17 16.44 -32.26
CA THR A 81 35.49 16.23 -32.89
C THR A 81 35.29 16.23 -34.40
N ILE A 82 36.08 17.04 -35.11
CA ILE A 82 36.03 17.16 -36.57
C ILE A 82 37.25 16.46 -37.15
N LEU A 83 37.02 15.56 -38.11
CA LEU A 83 38.09 14.90 -38.85
C LEU A 83 38.03 15.28 -40.33
N ASN A 84 39.19 15.31 -40.99
CA ASN A 84 39.24 15.33 -42.44
C ASN A 84 38.99 13.94 -43.03
N LYS A 85 38.89 13.85 -44.36
CA LYS A 85 38.68 12.58 -45.09
C LYS A 85 39.79 11.53 -44.88
N GLN A 86 40.96 11.93 -44.36
CA GLN A 86 42.05 11.02 -43.99
C GLN A 86 41.96 10.54 -42.54
N GLY A 87 41.01 11.05 -41.75
CA GLY A 87 40.83 10.71 -40.34
C GLY A 87 41.72 11.50 -39.38
N GLU A 88 42.32 12.60 -39.83
CA GLU A 88 43.14 13.47 -38.98
C GLU A 88 42.28 14.51 -38.26
N ASP A 89 42.57 14.79 -36.99
CA ASP A 89 41.82 15.77 -36.19
C ASP A 89 42.08 17.20 -36.68
N THR A 90 41.02 17.81 -37.19
CA THR A 90 41.01 19.19 -37.67
C THR A 90 40.17 20.12 -36.80
N THR A 91 39.75 19.67 -35.61
CA THR A 91 38.90 20.46 -34.69
C THR A 91 39.52 21.82 -34.37
N GLN A 92 40.85 21.88 -34.21
CA GLN A 92 41.58 23.13 -33.91
C GLN A 92 41.62 24.11 -35.09
N ASN A 93 41.22 23.71 -36.30
CA ASN A 93 41.09 24.62 -37.44
C ASN A 93 39.82 25.47 -37.37
N TYR A 94 38.95 25.23 -36.38
CA TYR A 94 37.69 25.92 -36.21
C TYR A 94 37.64 26.78 -34.95
N ASN A 95 37.04 27.96 -35.09
CA ASN A 95 36.47 28.72 -33.99
C ASN A 95 35.04 28.21 -33.76
N ILE A 96 34.87 27.31 -32.80
CA ILE A 96 33.61 26.61 -32.57
C ILE A 96 32.76 27.36 -31.54
N THR A 97 31.50 27.63 -31.90
CA THR A 97 30.49 28.21 -31.00
C THR A 97 29.35 27.20 -30.78
N TYR A 98 28.96 27.01 -29.53
CA TYR A 98 27.79 26.21 -29.15
C TYR A 98 26.70 27.13 -28.64
N LYS A 99 25.50 27.05 -29.23
CA LYS A 99 24.35 27.87 -28.89
C LYS A 99 23.26 27.01 -28.25
N PRO A 100 22.85 27.29 -27.00
CA PRO A 100 21.75 26.59 -26.37
C PRO A 100 20.41 26.99 -27.00
N ASN A 101 19.40 26.16 -26.77
CA ASN A 101 18.00 26.47 -27.03
C ASN A 101 17.28 26.78 -25.72
N ASN A 102 16.59 27.91 -25.63
CA ASN A 102 15.95 28.36 -24.38
C ASN A 102 14.42 28.25 -24.42
N TYR A 103 13.85 27.44 -25.32
CA TYR A 103 12.42 27.36 -25.59
C TYR A 103 11.85 25.93 -25.49
N SER A 104 12.61 25.01 -24.90
CA SER A 104 12.24 23.60 -24.84
C SER A 104 11.24 23.30 -23.72
N GLU A 105 10.61 22.12 -23.77
CA GLU A 105 9.51 21.71 -22.89
C GLU A 105 9.71 20.33 -22.29
N ILE A 106 9.31 20.17 -21.03
CA ILE A 106 9.06 18.88 -20.39
C ILE A 106 7.61 18.90 -19.87
N LYS A 107 6.78 18.01 -20.40
CA LYS A 107 5.36 17.86 -20.05
C LYS A 107 5.20 16.92 -18.87
N GLN A 108 4.14 17.11 -18.10
CA GLN A 108 3.80 16.19 -17.00
C GLN A 108 3.56 14.76 -17.49
N ALA A 109 3.98 13.79 -16.69
CA ALA A 109 3.66 12.38 -16.89
C ALA A 109 2.32 12.02 -16.24
N GLU A 110 1.65 10.99 -16.76
CA GLU A 110 0.43 10.48 -16.14
C GLU A 110 0.76 9.50 -15.00
N LEU A 111 0.12 9.68 -13.85
CA LEU A 111 0.19 8.75 -12.72
C LEU A 111 -1.21 8.33 -12.32
N THR A 112 -1.46 7.03 -12.23
CA THR A 112 -2.72 6.48 -11.69
C THR A 112 -2.51 5.94 -10.29
N LEU A 113 -3.31 6.41 -9.33
CA LEU A 113 -3.39 5.85 -7.98
C LEU A 113 -4.71 5.09 -7.84
N THR A 114 -4.65 3.79 -7.58
CA THR A 114 -5.84 2.95 -7.44
C THR A 114 -5.97 2.47 -6.00
N ALA A 115 -7.09 2.80 -5.35
CA ALA A 115 -7.42 2.23 -4.06
C ALA A 115 -7.57 0.70 -4.19
N LYS A 116 -7.01 -0.05 -3.25
CA LYS A 116 -7.16 -1.51 -3.21
C LYS A 116 -8.51 -1.90 -2.61
N GLN A 117 -8.93 -3.12 -2.92
CA GLN A 117 -9.99 -3.76 -2.16
C GLN A 117 -9.50 -4.00 -0.74
N VAL A 118 -10.29 -3.57 0.24
CA VAL A 118 -10.05 -3.79 1.67
C VAL A 118 -11.31 -4.33 2.33
N ALA A 119 -11.15 -4.88 3.52
CA ALA A 119 -12.24 -5.30 4.36
C ALA A 119 -11.98 -4.84 5.79
N LYS A 120 -13.04 -4.51 6.53
CA LYS A 120 -12.96 -4.31 7.98
C LYS A 120 -14.26 -4.74 8.64
N ARG A 121 -14.21 -4.90 9.95
CA ARG A 121 -15.41 -5.00 10.79
C ARG A 121 -15.98 -3.61 11.06
N TYR A 122 -17.29 -3.51 11.20
CA TYR A 122 -17.96 -2.26 11.50
C TYR A 122 -17.49 -1.68 12.83
N ASP A 123 -16.98 -0.45 12.79
CA ASP A 123 -16.53 0.33 13.95
C ASP A 123 -17.17 1.74 13.98
N GLY A 124 -18.10 2.01 13.04
CA GLY A 124 -18.74 3.31 12.88
C GLY A 124 -17.87 4.39 12.21
N THR A 125 -16.69 4.05 11.68
CA THR A 125 -15.79 5.00 11.02
C THR A 125 -15.57 4.70 9.53
N THR A 126 -15.00 5.64 8.80
CA THR A 126 -14.61 5.49 7.38
C THR A 126 -13.16 5.07 7.20
N THR A 127 -12.41 4.83 8.28
CA THR A 127 -11.00 4.50 8.21
C THR A 127 -10.79 3.13 7.57
N VAL A 128 -9.72 2.98 6.79
CA VAL A 128 -9.28 1.68 6.30
C VAL A 128 -8.29 1.04 7.28
N GLU A 129 -8.36 -0.27 7.38
CA GLU A 129 -7.54 -1.09 8.28
C GLU A 129 -6.94 -2.28 7.53
N GLY A 130 -6.02 -2.99 8.18
CA GLY A 130 -5.33 -4.14 7.62
C GLY A 130 -3.94 -3.83 7.07
N LYS A 131 -3.48 -4.67 6.13
CA LYS A 131 -2.10 -4.63 5.63
C LYS A 131 -1.90 -3.53 4.59
N LYS A 132 -1.04 -2.55 4.93
CA LYS A 132 -0.57 -1.50 4.01
C LYS A 132 0.35 -2.06 2.90
N PRO A 133 0.48 -1.36 1.75
CA PRO A 133 -0.25 -0.14 1.37
C PRO A 133 -1.66 -0.44 0.84
N TYR A 134 -2.60 0.47 1.11
CA TYR A 134 -4.01 0.37 0.70
C TYR A 134 -4.29 0.85 -0.75
N TYR A 135 -3.23 1.07 -1.52
CA TYR A 135 -3.31 1.54 -2.90
C TYR A 135 -2.21 0.90 -3.75
N THR A 136 -2.32 1.06 -5.06
CA THR A 136 -1.26 0.83 -6.04
C THR A 136 -1.00 2.09 -6.85
N ALA A 137 0.24 2.32 -7.25
CA ALA A 137 0.64 3.41 -8.14
C ALA A 137 1.16 2.84 -9.47
N THR A 138 0.72 3.40 -10.58
CA THR A 138 1.19 3.05 -11.93
C THR A 138 1.54 4.32 -12.68
N GLY A 139 2.76 4.39 -13.23
CA GLY A 139 3.25 5.55 -13.99
C GLY A 139 4.47 6.25 -13.38
N LEU A 140 4.90 5.86 -12.17
CA LEU A 140 6.16 6.35 -11.60
C LEU A 140 7.34 6.01 -12.50
N VAL A 141 8.24 6.96 -12.68
CA VAL A 141 9.47 6.82 -13.47
C VAL A 141 10.70 6.85 -12.57
N ASN A 142 11.84 6.43 -13.12
CA ASN A 142 13.17 6.59 -12.50
C ASN A 142 13.30 6.12 -11.03
N GLY A 143 12.54 5.08 -10.65
CA GLY A 143 12.57 4.51 -9.30
C GLY A 143 12.06 5.44 -8.20
N GLU A 144 11.26 6.45 -8.56
CA GLU A 144 10.63 7.36 -7.61
C GLU A 144 9.73 6.64 -6.60
N LYS A 145 9.55 7.29 -5.45
CA LYS A 145 8.76 6.80 -4.31
C LYS A 145 7.59 7.71 -4.06
N ILE A 146 6.53 7.16 -3.48
CA ILE A 146 5.34 7.90 -3.11
C ILE A 146 4.97 7.57 -1.67
N ASP A 147 4.80 8.61 -0.86
CA ASP A 147 4.50 8.51 0.57
C ASP A 147 3.30 9.39 0.92
N GLY A 148 2.61 9.07 2.01
CA GLY A 148 1.49 9.88 2.51
C GLY A 148 0.18 9.77 1.71
N VAL A 149 0.01 8.73 0.90
CA VAL A 149 -1.29 8.44 0.27
C VAL A 149 -2.27 7.97 1.33
N GLU A 150 -3.43 8.60 1.39
CA GLU A 150 -4.52 8.27 2.31
C GLU A 150 -5.74 7.79 1.53
N VAL A 151 -6.43 6.81 2.09
CA VAL A 151 -7.68 6.27 1.53
C VAL A 151 -8.72 6.12 2.63
N GLU A 152 -9.99 6.25 2.26
CA GLU A 152 -11.13 6.09 3.17
C GLU A 152 -12.28 5.39 2.48
N TYR A 153 -13.10 4.67 3.26
CA TYR A 153 -14.43 4.27 2.81
C TYR A 153 -15.28 5.51 2.55
N ASP A 154 -16.10 5.48 1.51
CA ASP A 154 -17.04 6.57 1.22
C ASP A 154 -18.04 6.80 2.37
N LYS A 155 -18.44 5.70 3.03
CA LYS A 155 -19.39 5.70 4.14
C LYS A 155 -19.17 4.53 5.10
N PRO A 156 -19.53 4.67 6.39
CA PRO A 156 -19.21 3.67 7.41
C PRO A 156 -20.17 2.47 7.44
N GLU A 157 -21.29 2.47 6.70
CA GLU A 157 -22.32 1.43 6.89
C GLU A 157 -21.85 0.05 6.44
N VAL A 158 -22.42 -1.00 7.04
CA VAL A 158 -22.18 -2.39 6.65
C VAL A 158 -22.53 -2.60 5.17
N GLY A 159 -21.71 -3.39 4.47
CA GLY A 159 -21.96 -3.81 3.11
C GLY A 159 -20.87 -4.74 2.62
N ILE A 160 -21.26 -5.79 1.88
CA ILE A 160 -20.37 -6.87 1.45
C ILE A 160 -20.10 -6.74 -0.04
N GLY A 161 -18.83 -6.60 -0.40
CA GLY A 161 -18.37 -6.58 -1.80
C GLY A 161 -18.88 -5.39 -2.63
N ASN A 162 -19.44 -4.37 -2.00
CA ASN A 162 -20.07 -3.23 -2.66
C ASN A 162 -19.69 -1.87 -2.06
N LYS A 163 -18.74 -1.86 -1.11
CA LYS A 163 -18.28 -0.61 -0.50
C LYS A 163 -17.28 0.08 -1.41
N ILE A 164 -17.40 1.40 -1.45
CA ILE A 164 -16.49 2.27 -2.19
C ILE A 164 -15.37 2.73 -1.25
N VAL A 165 -14.12 2.65 -1.73
CA VAL A 165 -12.94 3.20 -1.06
C VAL A 165 -12.25 4.16 -2.02
N LYS A 166 -11.99 5.37 -1.54
CA LYS A 166 -11.46 6.49 -2.33
C LYS A 166 -10.09 6.89 -1.83
N ILE A 167 -9.26 7.41 -2.74
CA ILE A 167 -8.04 8.13 -2.39
C ILE A 167 -8.45 9.54 -1.95
N THR A 168 -8.16 9.91 -0.70
CA THR A 168 -8.47 11.23 -0.13
C THR A 168 -7.26 12.16 -0.16
N ASN A 169 -6.05 11.60 -0.20
CA ASN A 169 -4.79 12.32 -0.35
C ASN A 169 -3.88 11.59 -1.34
N THR A 170 -3.36 12.30 -2.34
CA THR A 170 -2.48 11.72 -3.37
C THR A 170 -1.03 11.59 -2.93
N GLY A 171 -0.67 12.05 -1.73
CA GLY A 171 0.67 11.94 -1.19
C GLY A 171 1.71 12.84 -1.86
N VAL A 172 2.97 12.58 -1.55
CA VAL A 172 4.15 13.28 -2.07
C VAL A 172 5.04 12.28 -2.80
N ILE A 173 5.42 12.65 -4.03
CA ILE A 173 6.34 11.86 -4.86
C ILE A 173 7.74 12.42 -4.67
N THR A 174 8.71 11.52 -4.49
CA THR A 174 10.12 11.87 -4.36
C THR A 174 11.00 11.02 -5.25
N THR A 175 12.20 11.53 -5.55
CA THR A 175 13.29 10.78 -6.18
C THR A 175 13.61 9.49 -5.42
N ALA A 176 14.28 8.54 -6.07
CA ALA A 176 14.61 7.23 -5.46
C ALA A 176 15.33 7.32 -4.11
N ASP A 177 16.13 8.37 -3.90
CA ASP A 177 16.83 8.68 -2.65
C ASP A 177 15.94 9.33 -1.57
N GLY A 178 14.70 9.65 -1.89
CA GLY A 178 13.70 10.28 -1.02
C GLY A 178 13.95 11.77 -0.77
N LYS A 179 14.86 12.42 -1.50
CA LYS A 179 15.35 13.77 -1.15
C LYS A 179 14.66 14.89 -1.89
N THR A 180 14.34 14.70 -3.17
CA THR A 180 13.77 15.74 -4.02
C THR A 180 12.31 15.43 -4.29
N VAL A 181 11.44 16.40 -4.03
CA VAL A 181 10.01 16.31 -4.35
C VAL A 181 9.80 16.50 -5.84
N THR A 182 9.03 15.60 -6.45
CA THR A 182 8.75 15.55 -7.89
C THR A 182 7.26 15.47 -8.21
N THR A 183 6.38 15.67 -7.22
CA THR A 183 4.91 15.56 -7.37
C THR A 183 4.36 16.41 -8.52
N ASP A 184 4.83 17.65 -8.67
CA ASP A 184 4.36 18.57 -9.71
C ASP A 184 4.69 18.11 -11.14
N ASN A 185 5.59 17.13 -11.29
CA ASN A 185 5.91 16.55 -12.58
C ASN A 185 4.83 15.57 -13.09
N TYR A 186 3.76 15.34 -12.33
CA TYR A 186 2.71 14.38 -12.65
C TYR A 186 1.31 14.99 -12.71
N ILE A 187 0.51 14.45 -13.63
CA ILE A 187 -0.95 14.52 -13.58
C ILE A 187 -1.43 13.26 -12.86
N ILE A 188 -1.92 13.42 -11.63
CA ILE A 188 -2.34 12.30 -10.78
C ILE A 188 -3.84 12.05 -10.96
N THR A 189 -4.21 10.83 -11.35
CA THR A 189 -5.59 10.36 -11.49
C THR A 189 -5.91 9.33 -10.40
N PRO A 190 -6.71 9.69 -9.39
CA PRO A 190 -7.16 8.74 -8.39
C PRO A 190 -8.31 7.87 -8.91
N VAL A 191 -8.26 6.57 -8.60
CA VAL A 191 -9.26 5.57 -8.98
C VAL A 191 -9.78 4.90 -7.72
N GLU A 192 -11.10 4.99 -7.51
CA GLU A 192 -11.79 4.36 -6.38
C GLU A 192 -11.94 2.85 -6.57
N ASN A 193 -11.87 2.10 -5.46
CA ASN A 193 -12.32 0.72 -5.40
C ASN A 193 -13.83 0.69 -5.14
N LYS A 194 -14.56 -0.28 -5.70
CA LYS A 194 -16.04 -0.43 -5.53
C LYS A 194 -16.46 -1.77 -4.96
N THR A 195 -15.50 -2.58 -4.51
CA THR A 195 -15.70 -3.99 -4.14
C THR A 195 -15.26 -4.30 -2.72
N SER A 196 -14.98 -3.26 -1.92
CA SER A 196 -14.56 -3.41 -0.53
C SER A 196 -15.72 -3.85 0.37
N THR A 197 -15.41 -4.25 1.60
CA THR A 197 -16.38 -4.83 2.53
C THR A 197 -16.30 -4.20 3.91
N ILE A 198 -17.44 -3.86 4.50
CA ILE A 198 -17.57 -3.63 5.94
C ILE A 198 -18.51 -4.71 6.47
N THR A 199 -17.99 -5.64 7.27
CA THR A 199 -18.81 -6.67 7.93
C THR A 199 -19.49 -6.09 9.17
N ASP A 200 -20.56 -6.73 9.66
CA ASP A 200 -21.21 -6.30 10.91
C ASP A 200 -20.32 -6.53 12.13
N VAL A 201 -20.68 -5.92 13.27
CA VAL A 201 -19.92 -5.97 14.52
C VAL A 201 -19.70 -7.38 15.09
N ASN A 202 -20.53 -8.35 14.72
CA ASN A 202 -20.47 -9.73 15.23
C ASN A 202 -19.70 -10.67 14.31
N SER A 203 -19.35 -10.24 13.10
CA SER A 203 -18.51 -11.01 12.19
C SER A 203 -17.07 -11.13 12.72
N PRO A 204 -16.32 -12.19 12.36
CA PRO A 204 -14.87 -12.24 12.60
C PRO A 204 -14.15 -11.04 11.95
N ASP A 205 -13.04 -10.59 12.53
CA ASP A 205 -12.29 -9.48 11.94
C ASP A 205 -11.54 -9.98 10.70
N PRO A 206 -11.80 -9.43 9.49
CA PRO A 206 -11.13 -9.89 8.28
C PRO A 206 -9.62 -9.56 8.26
N ASN A 207 -9.11 -8.77 9.21
CA ASN A 207 -7.71 -8.36 9.30
C ASN A 207 -6.93 -9.07 10.41
N ILE A 208 -7.56 -9.94 11.20
CA ILE A 208 -6.93 -10.72 12.27
C ILE A 208 -6.86 -12.20 11.85
N ASP A 209 -5.83 -12.92 12.30
CA ASP A 209 -5.75 -14.37 12.14
C ASP A 209 -6.95 -15.03 12.84
N PRO A 210 -7.72 -15.92 12.18
CA PRO A 210 -8.85 -16.62 12.81
C PRO A 210 -8.55 -17.26 14.17
N GLN A 211 -7.32 -17.73 14.42
CA GLN A 211 -6.94 -18.31 15.72
C GLN A 211 -6.78 -17.25 16.82
N GLU A 212 -6.31 -16.05 16.49
CA GLU A 212 -6.13 -14.98 17.49
C GLU A 212 -7.47 -14.38 17.91
N ASP A 213 -8.42 -14.24 16.98
CA ASP A 213 -9.79 -13.81 17.27
C ASP A 213 -10.54 -14.83 18.13
N THR A 214 -10.35 -16.12 17.86
CA THR A 214 -10.95 -17.20 18.65
C THR A 214 -10.40 -17.21 20.08
N ASN A 215 -9.09 -17.04 20.27
CA ASN A 215 -8.48 -17.00 21.60
C ASN A 215 -8.96 -15.79 22.41
N LYS A 216 -9.11 -14.61 21.79
CA LYS A 216 -9.69 -13.43 22.46
C LYS A 216 -11.14 -13.65 22.88
N ALA A 217 -11.93 -14.34 22.06
CA ALA A 217 -13.31 -14.69 22.41
C ALA A 217 -13.37 -15.68 23.59
N ILE A 218 -12.49 -16.69 23.60
CA ILE A 218 -12.37 -17.69 24.69
C ILE A 218 -11.89 -17.04 25.99
N ASP A 219 -10.85 -16.20 25.94
CA ASP A 219 -10.33 -15.51 27.12
C ASP A 219 -11.41 -14.62 27.77
N ASN A 220 -12.22 -13.95 26.95
CA ASN A 220 -13.32 -13.12 27.46
C ASN A 220 -14.44 -13.98 28.08
N TYR A 221 -14.75 -15.14 27.49
CA TYR A 221 -15.70 -16.10 28.07
C TYR A 221 -15.19 -16.70 29.39
N ASN A 222 -13.92 -17.06 29.48
CA ASN A 222 -13.29 -17.61 30.68
C ASN A 222 -13.17 -16.59 31.81
N ASN A 223 -12.98 -15.30 31.50
CA ASN A 223 -12.98 -14.25 32.52
C ASN A 223 -14.38 -14.06 33.12
N ILE A 224 -15.42 -14.11 32.29
CA ILE A 224 -16.81 -13.97 32.72
C ILE A 224 -17.28 -15.21 33.51
N THR A 225 -16.89 -16.41 33.08
CA THR A 225 -17.28 -17.67 33.74
C THR A 225 -16.41 -18.02 34.94
N GLY A 226 -15.14 -17.58 34.97
CA GLY A 226 -14.26 -17.70 36.14
C GLY A 226 -14.70 -16.83 37.31
N ASP A 227 -15.35 -15.69 37.04
CA ASP A 227 -16.02 -14.85 38.04
C ASP A 227 -17.37 -15.43 38.49
N ILE A 228 -17.98 -16.35 37.73
CA ILE A 228 -19.06 -17.23 38.22
C ILE A 228 -18.41 -18.39 38.97
N HIS A 229 -17.80 -18.07 40.11
CA HIS A 229 -17.47 -19.11 41.08
C HIS A 229 -18.79 -19.75 41.48
N THR A 230 -18.96 -21.04 41.14
CA THR A 230 -20.01 -21.87 41.72
C THR A 230 -19.86 -21.75 43.24
N THR A 231 -20.75 -21.01 43.89
CA THR A 231 -20.89 -21.10 45.33
C THR A 231 -21.26 -22.54 45.61
N ASP A 232 -20.26 -23.25 46.12
CA ASP A 232 -20.36 -24.59 46.67
C ASP A 232 -21.62 -24.65 47.55
N THR A 233 -22.61 -25.44 47.13
CA THR A 233 -23.84 -25.68 47.89
C THR A 233 -23.64 -26.75 48.96
N SER A 234 -22.41 -27.16 49.26
CA SER A 234 -22.11 -28.05 50.38
C SER A 234 -21.71 -27.28 51.65
N GLY A 235 -22.67 -26.55 52.23
CA GLY A 235 -22.49 -25.85 53.51
C GLY A 235 -23.78 -25.81 54.31
N THR A 236 -23.81 -26.58 55.40
CA THR A 236 -24.92 -26.80 56.33
C THR A 236 -25.59 -25.54 56.90
N ASP A 237 -26.91 -25.61 57.03
CA ASP A 237 -27.85 -24.83 57.86
C ASP A 237 -27.30 -23.68 58.72
N GLY A 238 -27.90 -22.51 58.52
CA GLY A 238 -27.89 -21.40 59.47
C GLY A 238 -28.87 -20.31 59.04
N ASP A 239 -30.00 -20.24 59.72
CA ASP A 239 -31.13 -19.30 59.57
C ASP A 239 -30.77 -17.88 59.08
N ASP A 240 -31.30 -17.48 57.91
CA ASP A 240 -31.54 -16.07 57.57
C ASP A 240 -33.03 -15.90 57.19
N PRO A 241 -33.85 -15.19 57.99
CA PRO A 241 -35.29 -15.07 57.76
C PRO A 241 -35.70 -14.04 56.70
N ASP A 242 -34.77 -13.27 56.13
CA ASP A 242 -35.12 -12.22 55.16
C ASP A 242 -34.75 -12.67 53.74
N GLY A 243 -35.70 -13.32 53.05
CA GLY A 243 -35.58 -13.90 51.71
C GLY A 243 -35.21 -12.90 50.61
N ASN A 244 -33.97 -12.46 50.58
CA ASN A 244 -33.41 -11.55 49.59
C ASN A 244 -32.03 -12.07 49.16
N ASN A 245 -32.03 -13.14 48.36
CA ASN A 245 -30.82 -13.75 47.82
C ASN A 245 -30.26 -12.85 46.70
N GLN A 246 -29.60 -11.76 47.07
CA GLN A 246 -28.88 -10.90 46.13
C GLN A 246 -27.46 -11.43 45.97
N LEU A 247 -27.18 -12.00 44.80
CA LEU A 247 -25.83 -12.35 44.37
C LEU A 247 -24.98 -11.07 44.36
N LYS A 248 -23.81 -11.09 45.02
CA LYS A 248 -22.84 -10.00 45.03
C LYS A 248 -21.52 -10.47 44.46
N ASP A 249 -20.84 -9.62 43.70
CA ASP A 249 -19.50 -9.89 43.22
C ASP A 249 -18.43 -9.79 44.34
N GLY A 250 -17.20 -10.20 44.05
CA GLY A 250 -16.05 -10.14 44.97
C GLY A 250 -15.65 -8.72 45.42
N ALA A 251 -16.31 -7.67 44.91
CA ALA A 251 -16.14 -6.28 45.34
C ALA A 251 -17.36 -5.76 46.14
N GLY A 252 -18.41 -6.58 46.34
CA GLY A 252 -19.60 -6.26 47.12
C GLY A 252 -20.70 -5.53 46.34
N ASN A 253 -20.61 -5.44 45.01
CA ASN A 253 -21.66 -4.87 44.18
C ASN A 253 -22.73 -5.91 43.84
N THR A 254 -23.98 -5.49 43.79
CA THR A 254 -25.13 -6.34 43.45
C THR A 254 -25.06 -6.79 41.99
N ALA A 255 -25.18 -8.09 41.75
CA ALA A 255 -25.23 -8.68 40.42
C ALA A 255 -26.37 -8.04 39.60
N ILE A 256 -26.07 -7.72 38.35
CA ILE A 256 -27.03 -7.21 37.38
C ILE A 256 -28.08 -8.30 37.14
N ASP A 257 -29.34 -7.98 37.45
CA ASP A 257 -30.50 -8.82 37.18
C ASP A 257 -30.65 -9.04 35.66
N THR A 258 -30.27 -10.23 35.20
CA THR A 258 -30.37 -10.62 33.78
C THR A 258 -31.77 -11.10 33.37
N THR A 259 -32.81 -10.94 34.20
CA THR A 259 -34.16 -11.37 33.81
C THR A 259 -34.83 -10.46 32.76
N ASN A 260 -34.25 -9.31 32.40
CA ASN A 260 -34.87 -8.37 31.46
C ASN A 260 -34.13 -8.09 30.14
N ASP A 261 -32.96 -8.67 29.87
CA ASP A 261 -32.31 -8.51 28.56
C ASP A 261 -32.22 -9.83 27.79
N LYS A 262 -33.24 -10.06 26.96
CA LYS A 262 -33.22 -11.02 25.84
C LYS A 262 -32.24 -10.59 24.72
N GLN A 263 -31.06 -10.07 25.08
CA GLN A 263 -29.97 -9.74 24.16
C GLN A 263 -28.75 -10.63 24.35
N ALA A 264 -28.96 -11.85 24.88
CA ALA A 264 -27.95 -12.90 24.88
C ALA A 264 -27.65 -13.31 23.43
N ILE A 265 -26.59 -12.70 22.89
CA ILE A 265 -25.49 -13.35 22.18
C ILE A 265 -25.95 -14.63 21.48
N LYS A 266 -26.46 -14.50 20.24
CA LYS A 266 -26.48 -15.63 19.32
C LYS A 266 -25.03 -15.91 18.91
N VAL A 267 -24.34 -16.69 19.74
CA VAL A 267 -23.10 -17.36 19.32
C VAL A 267 -23.49 -18.24 18.14
N ASP A 268 -22.80 -18.10 17.02
CA ASP A 268 -23.02 -18.96 15.86
C ASP A 268 -22.63 -20.39 16.24
N GLU A 269 -23.63 -21.21 16.55
CA GLU A 269 -23.46 -22.61 16.97
C GLU A 269 -22.69 -23.43 15.92
N GLU A 270 -22.73 -23.04 14.63
CA GLU A 270 -21.94 -23.69 13.57
C GLU A 270 -20.43 -23.42 13.71
N ALA A 271 -20.03 -22.24 14.19
CA ALA A 271 -18.62 -21.91 14.41
C ALA A 271 -18.05 -22.65 15.64
N LEU A 272 -18.85 -22.80 16.69
CA LEU A 272 -18.46 -23.53 17.90
C LEU A 272 -18.39 -25.05 17.65
N ALA A 273 -19.32 -25.60 16.87
CA ALA A 273 -19.33 -27.02 16.48
C ALA A 273 -18.13 -27.40 15.60
N LYS A 274 -17.64 -26.47 14.76
CA LYS A 274 -16.50 -26.72 13.88
C LYS A 274 -15.16 -26.72 14.62
N ALA A 275 -15.03 -25.87 15.66
CA ALA A 275 -13.83 -25.81 16.50
C ALA A 275 -13.64 -27.06 17.38
N LEU A 276 -14.74 -27.70 17.80
CA LEU A 276 -14.68 -28.91 18.65
C LEU A 276 -14.44 -30.22 17.86
N HIS A 277 -14.61 -30.22 16.53
CA HIS A 277 -14.49 -31.45 15.72
C HIS A 277 -13.07 -31.68 15.15
N GLU A 278 -12.22 -30.66 15.07
CA GLU A 278 -10.83 -30.81 14.55
C GLU A 278 -9.83 -31.33 15.60
N ASP A 279 -10.18 -31.34 16.89
CA ASP A 279 -9.31 -31.77 17.99
C ASP A 279 -9.47 -33.25 18.41
N GLY A 280 -10.23 -34.06 17.66
CA GLY A 280 -10.28 -35.52 17.85
C GLY A 280 -10.79 -35.98 19.23
N ASN A 281 -11.54 -35.13 19.94
CA ASN A 281 -12.15 -35.48 21.21
C ASN A 281 -13.58 -35.99 20.97
N ASP A 282 -13.73 -37.29 20.69
CA ASP A 282 -15.00 -38.01 20.48
C ASP A 282 -15.84 -38.14 21.78
N GLY A 283 -15.97 -37.08 22.57
CA GLY A 283 -16.51 -37.15 23.93
C GLY A 283 -17.58 -36.13 24.32
N VAL A 284 -17.97 -35.20 23.45
CA VAL A 284 -18.99 -34.19 23.80
C VAL A 284 -20.28 -34.46 23.02
N ASP A 285 -21.16 -35.26 23.61
CA ASP A 285 -22.54 -35.41 23.15
C ASP A 285 -23.32 -34.14 23.49
N ILE A 286 -23.49 -33.25 22.51
CA ILE A 286 -24.33 -32.07 22.63
C ILE A 286 -25.77 -32.50 22.41
N SER A 287 -26.36 -33.20 23.38
CA SER A 287 -27.79 -33.46 23.34
C SER A 287 -28.53 -32.12 23.52
N SER A 288 -29.12 -31.62 22.44
CA SER A 288 -29.97 -30.43 22.46
C SER A 288 -31.19 -30.68 23.34
N GLN A 289 -31.17 -30.23 24.61
CA GLN A 289 -32.41 -30.08 25.35
C GLN A 289 -33.13 -28.82 24.86
N LYS A 290 -34.04 -29.05 23.90
CA LYS A 290 -35.14 -28.13 23.63
C LYS A 290 -35.89 -27.88 24.94
N SER A 291 -36.06 -26.60 25.27
CA SER A 291 -37.01 -26.08 26.25
C SER A 291 -38.33 -26.88 26.21
N GLY A 292 -38.64 -27.54 27.32
CA GLY A 292 -39.88 -28.27 27.58
C GLY A 292 -39.87 -28.79 29.03
N GLU A 293 -40.93 -28.48 29.76
CA GLU A 293 -41.16 -28.76 31.20
C GLU A 293 -40.68 -30.14 31.67
N VAL A 294 -39.99 -30.19 32.81
CA VAL A 294 -39.57 -31.45 33.47
C VAL A 294 -40.48 -31.70 34.67
N GLU A 295 -41.39 -32.68 34.52
CA GLU A 295 -41.94 -33.43 35.65
C GLU A 295 -40.88 -34.37 36.21
N THR A 296 -40.86 -34.48 37.53
CA THR A 296 -39.91 -35.21 38.36
C THR A 296 -40.02 -36.74 38.20
N GLU A 297 -38.92 -37.44 37.95
CA GLU A 297 -38.73 -38.82 38.42
C GLU A 297 -37.30 -39.03 38.94
N THR A 298 -37.24 -39.62 40.13
CA THR A 298 -36.03 -39.91 40.92
C THR A 298 -35.47 -41.26 40.49
N ILE A 299 -34.16 -41.38 40.22
CA ILE A 299 -33.48 -42.69 40.16
C ILE A 299 -32.23 -42.67 41.04
N ASN A 300 -32.19 -43.65 41.94
CA ASN A 300 -31.21 -43.88 42.98
C ASN A 300 -29.85 -44.37 42.46
N VAL A 301 -28.85 -44.04 43.26
CA VAL A 301 -27.40 -44.27 43.12
C VAL A 301 -27.03 -45.76 43.18
N GLY A 302 -26.02 -46.17 42.40
CA GLY A 302 -25.33 -47.46 42.54
C GLY A 302 -23.84 -47.31 42.28
N ASP A 303 -23.04 -47.58 43.31
CA ASP A 303 -21.60 -47.39 43.43
C ASP A 303 -20.72 -48.03 42.33
N PHE A 304 -19.59 -47.37 42.09
CA PHE A 304 -18.40 -47.88 41.39
C PHE A 304 -17.81 -49.12 42.10
N SER A 305 -17.35 -50.11 41.32
CA SER A 305 -16.16 -50.89 41.71
C SER A 305 -15.38 -51.36 40.48
N ASP A 306 -14.07 -51.12 40.55
CA ASP A 306 -13.01 -51.55 39.64
C ASP A 306 -12.98 -53.06 39.41
N GLY A 307 -12.46 -53.47 38.25
CA GLY A 307 -11.84 -54.79 38.15
C GLY A 307 -11.85 -55.46 36.78
N ASP A 308 -10.72 -55.31 36.10
CA ASP A 308 -9.94 -56.41 35.55
C ASP A 308 -10.17 -56.91 34.12
N GLU A 309 -9.01 -57.21 33.54
CA GLU A 309 -8.69 -57.65 32.19
C GLU A 309 -9.54 -58.84 31.69
N SER A 310 -9.93 -58.83 30.42
CA SER A 310 -9.61 -59.94 29.49
C SER A 310 -10.08 -59.63 28.07
N GLY A 311 -9.14 -59.70 27.13
CA GLY A 311 -9.35 -59.37 25.73
C GLY A 311 -10.34 -60.26 24.97
N LYS A 312 -10.69 -59.80 23.76
CA LYS A 312 -10.54 -60.57 22.51
C LYS A 312 -10.91 -59.72 21.31
N ALA A 313 -10.07 -59.86 20.27
CA ALA A 313 -10.27 -59.41 18.90
C ALA A 313 -11.62 -59.81 18.31
N ALA A 314 -12.17 -58.99 17.41
CA ALA A 314 -12.01 -59.15 15.96
C ALA A 314 -13.17 -58.50 15.18
N LYS A 315 -12.77 -57.90 14.04
CA LYS A 315 -13.52 -57.62 12.80
C LYS A 315 -14.66 -56.60 12.81
#